data_AF-A0A149Q1H4-F1
#
_entry.id   AF-A0A149Q1H4-F1
#
_cell.length_a   1.000
_cell.length_b   1.000
_cell.length_c   1.000
_cell.angle_alpha   90.00
_cell.angle_beta   90.00
_cell.angle_gamma   90.00
#
_symmetry.space_group_name_H-M   'P 1'
#
loop_
_entity.id
_entity.type
_entity.pdbx_description
1 polymer ?
#
loop_
_entity_poly.entity_id
_entity_poly.type
_entity_poly.pdbx_seq_one_letter_code
_entity_poly.pdbx_strand_id
1 'polypeptide(L)'
;MYPSQFRQHFVGQFENQLALEQVTTRLDVNLPCERFAHFGGILTFARADLSGISFAISAKTLLTWAQWRVWATMKHTERPYAQQSSVPGRYVLSADGVRLTLNAEEVEDLDWILCKAWEGFLQAANELEKYWRFLRFPRLTHDEQGFVVARVSRDTWRAMLDFANTHDFEKGDTSRHIFDRSAGLLKIYNPSSRQTTASVHHLVLKAVSDGESALQWEQDSLLLIWQPPTVAPGDSSLVGPAGYWDVEHAHEWLVDTFAGWANDWAKQTQAPETRTGWLRRTRGHPPAEPFELHIDSHAILPRRDFHSPRTVSELIEFCTHLQGHFYLDKSGVPVKRETTTNVLQLVLRFLSLGGEGERRYIAGKLTLRSDMLDGAIPGLIADTSKRFDLVAWLDNALRCLIQLLRNAERLTQSDIDFAVDLLMPAANRVREDLLCQAFSLRASS
;
A
#
# COMPACT_ATOMS: atom_id res chain seq x y z
N MET A 1 14.09 -29.27 -27.86
CA MET A 1 13.55 -30.41 -27.08
C MET A 1 13.24 -29.86 -25.70
N TYR A 2 11.98 -29.75 -25.31
CA TYR A 2 11.64 -29.25 -23.96
C TYR A 2 12.03 -30.30 -22.92
N PRO A 3 12.55 -29.87 -21.76
CA PRO A 3 13.04 -30.80 -20.76
C PRO A 3 11.90 -31.66 -20.19
N SER A 4 12.15 -32.95 -20.02
CA SER A 4 11.24 -33.86 -19.32
C SER A 4 11.22 -33.64 -17.81
N GLN A 5 12.23 -32.94 -17.28
CA GLN A 5 12.38 -32.53 -15.88
C GLN A 5 13.24 -31.26 -15.81
N PHE A 6 12.93 -30.35 -14.88
CA PHE A 6 13.82 -29.20 -14.60
C PHE A 6 14.83 -29.52 -13.48
N ARG A 7 15.69 -28.55 -13.17
CA ARG A 7 16.63 -28.68 -12.04
C ARG A 7 15.87 -28.64 -10.72
N GLN A 8 16.21 -29.55 -9.82
CA GLN A 8 15.60 -29.63 -8.51
C GLN A 8 16.09 -28.47 -7.62
N HIS A 9 15.16 -27.78 -6.94
CA HIS A 9 15.43 -26.67 -6.01
C HIS A 9 16.33 -25.56 -6.58
N PHE A 10 16.22 -25.27 -7.88
CA PHE A 10 17.06 -24.26 -8.49
C PHE A 10 16.43 -22.88 -8.34
N VAL A 11 17.26 -21.94 -7.87
CA VAL A 11 16.96 -20.51 -7.78
C VAL A 11 18.07 -19.78 -8.52
N GLY A 12 17.72 -19.14 -9.62
CA GLY A 12 18.63 -18.30 -10.39
C GLY A 12 18.07 -16.89 -10.47
N GLN A 13 18.90 -15.90 -10.18
CA GLN A 13 18.52 -14.50 -10.37
C GLN A 13 19.53 -13.80 -11.27
N PHE A 14 19.03 -13.12 -12.29
CA PHE A 14 19.81 -12.26 -13.17
C PHE A 14 19.12 -10.90 -13.25
N GLU A 15 19.76 -9.85 -12.74
CA GLU A 15 19.14 -8.53 -12.55
C GLU A 15 17.81 -8.64 -11.78
N ASN A 16 16.71 -8.21 -12.39
CA ASN A 16 15.36 -8.30 -11.84
C ASN A 16 14.59 -9.55 -12.30
N GLN A 17 15.22 -10.47 -13.04
CA GLN A 17 14.58 -11.73 -13.45
C GLN A 17 14.93 -12.84 -12.46
N LEU A 18 13.89 -13.49 -11.93
CA LEU A 18 14.00 -14.62 -11.02
C LEU A 18 13.48 -15.88 -11.71
N ALA A 19 14.37 -16.86 -11.93
CA ALA A 19 14.05 -18.17 -12.44
C ALA A 19 14.03 -19.18 -11.29
N LEU A 20 12.87 -19.81 -11.09
CA LEU A 20 12.63 -20.83 -10.09
C LEU A 20 12.30 -22.13 -10.80
N GLU A 21 13.03 -23.19 -10.47
CA GLU A 21 12.81 -24.51 -11.04
C GLU A 21 12.69 -25.55 -9.95
N GLN A 22 11.75 -26.45 -10.15
CA GLN A 22 11.61 -27.70 -9.45
C GLN A 22 11.31 -28.81 -10.47
N VAL A 23 11.45 -30.08 -10.09
CA VAL A 23 11.40 -31.24 -10.99
C VAL A 23 10.31 -31.13 -12.07
N THR A 24 9.08 -30.79 -11.68
CA THR A 24 7.91 -30.75 -12.59
C THR A 24 7.51 -29.34 -13.04
N THR A 25 7.97 -28.29 -12.38
CA THR A 25 7.44 -26.94 -12.56
C THR A 25 8.56 -25.90 -12.64
N ARG A 26 8.41 -24.90 -13.49
CA ARG A 26 9.29 -23.74 -13.61
C ARG A 26 8.47 -22.45 -13.61
N LEU A 27 8.96 -21.44 -12.90
CA LEU A 27 8.42 -20.10 -12.91
C LEU A 27 9.55 -19.09 -13.18
N ASP A 28 9.39 -18.31 -14.24
CA ASP A 28 10.22 -17.14 -14.51
C ASP A 28 9.43 -15.88 -14.13
N VAL A 29 9.96 -15.07 -13.22
CA VAL A 29 9.28 -13.88 -12.67
C VAL A 29 10.11 -12.63 -12.98
N ASN A 30 9.43 -11.56 -13.38
CA ASN A 30 10.02 -10.23 -13.34
C ASN A 30 9.75 -9.62 -11.97
N LEU A 31 10.80 -9.46 -11.17
CA LEU A 31 10.75 -8.78 -9.88
C LEU A 31 10.56 -7.27 -10.09
N PRO A 32 9.84 -6.58 -9.19
CA PRO A 32 9.72 -5.14 -9.26
C PRO A 32 11.09 -4.48 -9.17
N CYS A 33 11.35 -3.51 -10.03
CA CYS A 33 12.55 -2.68 -9.98
C CYS A 33 12.23 -1.23 -10.36
N GLU A 34 13.23 -0.35 -10.27
CA GLU A 34 13.05 1.08 -10.52
C GLU A 34 12.51 1.39 -11.91
N ARG A 35 12.90 0.56 -12.89
CA ARG A 35 12.51 0.71 -14.30
C ARG A 35 11.19 0.03 -14.63
N PHE A 36 10.90 -1.09 -13.97
CA PHE A 36 9.74 -1.92 -14.24
C PHE A 36 9.10 -2.31 -12.91
N ALA A 37 8.12 -1.53 -12.49
CA ALA A 37 7.33 -1.83 -11.31
C ALA A 37 6.20 -2.84 -11.62
N HIS A 38 6.38 -3.71 -12.62
CA HIS A 38 5.45 -4.77 -12.98
C HIS A 38 5.96 -6.09 -12.41
N PHE A 39 5.13 -6.74 -11.60
CA PHE A 39 5.33 -8.10 -11.16
C PHE A 39 4.52 -9.04 -12.04
N GLY A 40 5.00 -10.24 -12.28
CA GLY A 40 4.32 -11.21 -13.14
C GLY A 40 5.31 -12.24 -13.64
N GLY A 41 4.80 -13.33 -14.21
CA GLY A 41 5.68 -14.41 -14.60
C GLY A 41 5.13 -15.33 -15.68
N ILE A 42 5.95 -16.31 -16.01
CA ILE A 42 5.64 -17.36 -16.95
C ILE A 42 5.80 -18.69 -16.23
N LEU A 43 4.71 -19.46 -16.18
CA LEU A 43 4.68 -20.79 -15.58
C LEU A 43 4.79 -21.85 -16.67
N THR A 44 5.67 -22.82 -16.46
CA THR A 44 5.92 -23.94 -17.39
C THR A 44 5.96 -25.25 -16.62
N PHE A 45 5.42 -26.32 -17.20
CA PHE A 45 5.41 -27.66 -16.60
C PHE A 45 6.21 -28.64 -17.44
N ALA A 46 7.00 -29.49 -16.79
CA ALA A 46 7.80 -30.53 -17.43
C ALA A 46 6.93 -31.74 -17.75
N ARG A 47 6.08 -31.62 -18.76
CA ARG A 47 5.20 -32.70 -19.24
C ARG A 47 5.33 -32.92 -20.73
N ALA A 48 5.17 -34.17 -21.15
CA ALA A 48 5.17 -34.53 -22.56
C ALA A 48 3.96 -33.96 -23.32
N ASP A 49 2.78 -33.94 -22.69
CA ASP A 49 1.53 -33.43 -23.28
C ASP A 49 1.42 -31.90 -23.30
N LEU A 50 2.21 -31.20 -22.47
CA LEU A 50 2.35 -29.74 -22.48
C LEU A 50 3.72 -29.29 -23.00
N SER A 51 4.41 -30.16 -23.74
CA SER A 51 5.75 -29.85 -24.24
C SER A 51 5.73 -28.59 -25.10
N GLY A 52 6.38 -27.54 -24.60
CA GLY A 52 6.44 -26.24 -25.24
C GLY A 52 5.28 -25.28 -24.98
N ILE A 53 4.42 -25.60 -24.01
CA ILE A 53 3.39 -24.70 -23.54
C ILE A 53 3.85 -24.01 -22.26
N SER A 54 3.80 -22.68 -22.28
CA SER A 54 4.04 -21.82 -21.13
C SER A 54 2.85 -20.85 -20.98
N PHE A 55 2.49 -20.54 -19.75
CA PHE A 55 1.35 -19.69 -19.46
C PHE A 55 1.82 -18.43 -18.74
N ALA A 56 1.38 -17.26 -19.21
CA ALA A 56 1.59 -16.02 -18.48
C ALA A 56 0.67 -15.98 -17.25
N ILE A 57 1.20 -15.54 -16.11
CA ILE A 57 0.45 -15.30 -14.88
C ILE A 57 0.54 -13.82 -14.51
N SER A 58 -0.61 -13.21 -14.24
CA SER A 58 -0.68 -11.80 -13.86
C SER A 58 -0.04 -11.55 -12.48
N ALA A 59 0.39 -10.31 -12.24
CA ALA A 59 0.90 -9.85 -10.96
C ALA A 59 -0.04 -10.23 -9.80
N LYS A 60 -1.32 -9.86 -9.99
CA LYS A 60 -2.38 -10.04 -9.01
C LYS A 60 -2.55 -11.51 -8.64
N THR A 61 -2.63 -12.39 -9.64
CA THR A 61 -2.85 -13.82 -9.42
C THR A 61 -1.64 -14.46 -8.75
N LEU A 62 -0.42 -14.15 -9.22
CA LEU A 62 0.81 -14.69 -8.64
C LEU A 62 1.00 -14.22 -7.18
N LEU A 63 0.78 -12.94 -6.88
CA LEU A 63 0.88 -12.40 -5.52
C LEU A 63 -0.15 -13.01 -4.58
N THR A 64 -1.40 -13.13 -5.04
CA THR A 64 -2.47 -13.74 -4.24
C THR A 64 -2.13 -15.18 -3.86
N TRP A 65 -1.61 -15.97 -4.82
CA TRP A 65 -1.24 -17.36 -4.57
C TRP A 65 -0.03 -17.49 -3.67
N ALA A 66 1.02 -16.70 -3.93
CA ALA A 66 2.25 -16.70 -3.16
C ALA A 66 2.01 -16.27 -1.70
N GLN A 67 1.25 -15.19 -1.51
CA GLN A 67 0.86 -14.71 -0.20
C GLN A 67 0.01 -15.74 0.54
N TRP A 68 -1.00 -16.32 -0.11
CA TRP A 68 -1.81 -17.37 0.51
C TRP A 68 -0.94 -18.55 0.96
N ARG A 69 -0.04 -19.03 0.12
CA ARG A 69 0.80 -20.19 0.42
C ARG A 69 1.69 -19.97 1.64
N VAL A 70 2.30 -18.79 1.77
CA VAL A 70 3.20 -18.48 2.90
C VAL A 70 2.45 -18.32 4.23
N TRP A 71 1.21 -17.84 4.18
CA TRP A 71 0.38 -17.62 5.37
C TRP A 71 -0.51 -18.81 5.74
N ALA A 72 -0.82 -19.67 4.77
CA ALA A 72 -1.55 -20.90 5.00
C ALA A 72 -0.71 -21.90 5.81
N THR A 73 -1.23 -22.29 6.97
CA THR A 73 -0.68 -23.42 7.75
C THR A 73 -0.77 -24.74 6.98
N MET A 74 0.04 -25.74 7.35
CA MET A 74 -0.02 -27.10 6.78
C MET A 74 -1.42 -27.75 6.89
N LYS A 75 -2.28 -27.23 7.77
CA LYS A 75 -3.64 -27.72 7.95
C LYS A 75 -4.62 -27.18 6.90
N HIS A 76 -4.26 -26.13 6.15
CA HIS A 76 -5.07 -25.62 5.04
C HIS A 76 -4.82 -26.46 3.79
N THR A 77 -5.80 -27.29 3.44
CA THR A 77 -5.74 -28.18 2.27
C THR A 77 -6.37 -27.54 1.03
N GLU A 78 -7.22 -26.53 1.21
CA GLU A 78 -7.96 -25.85 0.15
C GLU A 78 -7.12 -24.71 -0.43
N ARG A 79 -6.28 -25.03 -1.40
CA ARG A 79 -5.47 -24.04 -2.12
C ARG A 79 -6.36 -23.23 -3.06
N PRO A 80 -6.22 -21.89 -3.12
CA PRO A 80 -7.01 -21.07 -4.04
C PRO A 80 -6.64 -21.32 -5.51
N TYR A 81 -5.42 -21.80 -5.77
CA TYR A 81 -4.93 -22.09 -7.11
C TYR A 81 -5.12 -23.53 -7.56
N ALA A 82 -5.17 -24.51 -6.65
CA ALA A 82 -5.22 -25.94 -6.97
C ALA A 82 -6.36 -26.63 -6.22
N GLN A 83 -7.52 -26.71 -6.85
CA GLN A 83 -8.70 -27.34 -6.27
C GLN A 83 -8.67 -28.85 -6.50
N GLN A 84 -8.96 -29.65 -5.48
CA GLN A 84 -9.03 -31.10 -5.64
C GLN A 84 -10.19 -31.47 -6.58
N SER A 85 -9.90 -32.29 -7.59
CA SER A 85 -10.92 -32.80 -8.51
C SER A 85 -11.71 -33.95 -7.88
N SER A 86 -12.74 -34.44 -8.58
CA SER A 86 -13.44 -35.67 -8.18
C SER A 86 -12.55 -36.92 -8.18
N VAL A 87 -11.39 -36.87 -8.84
CA VAL A 87 -10.40 -37.94 -8.85
C VAL A 87 -9.35 -37.70 -7.76
N PRO A 88 -9.19 -38.62 -6.79
CA PRO A 88 -8.17 -38.50 -5.75
C PRO A 88 -6.76 -38.31 -6.33
N GLY A 89 -5.99 -37.38 -5.75
CA GLY A 89 -4.62 -37.07 -6.20
C GLY A 89 -4.52 -36.25 -7.48
N ARG A 90 -5.65 -35.78 -8.02
CA ARG A 90 -5.71 -34.83 -9.16
C ARG A 90 -6.30 -33.52 -8.72
N TYR A 91 -5.66 -32.44 -9.14
CA TYR A 91 -6.01 -31.06 -8.82
C TYR A 91 -6.26 -30.29 -10.10
N VAL A 92 -7.11 -29.26 -10.05
CA VAL A 92 -7.35 -28.34 -11.14
C VAL A 92 -6.70 -27.01 -10.78
N LEU A 93 -5.62 -26.69 -11.49
CA LEU A 93 -5.04 -25.36 -11.53
C LEU A 93 -5.99 -24.43 -12.27
N SER A 94 -6.33 -23.28 -11.68
CA SER A 94 -7.14 -22.25 -12.33
C SER A 94 -6.45 -20.90 -12.26
N ALA A 95 -5.72 -20.54 -13.33
CA ALA A 95 -5.10 -19.22 -13.52
C ALA A 95 -5.92 -18.37 -14.50
N ASP A 96 -5.56 -17.09 -14.66
CA ASP A 96 -6.23 -16.16 -15.59
C ASP A 96 -6.31 -16.75 -17.02
N GLY A 97 -7.49 -17.24 -17.40
CA GLY A 97 -7.74 -17.86 -18.71
C GLY A 97 -7.14 -19.27 -18.91
N VAL A 98 -6.52 -19.87 -17.89
CA VAL A 98 -5.86 -21.19 -17.99
C VAL A 98 -6.42 -22.16 -16.97
N ARG A 99 -6.79 -23.36 -17.43
CA ARG A 99 -7.14 -24.48 -16.56
C ARG A 99 -6.29 -25.68 -16.91
N LEU A 100 -5.62 -26.24 -15.91
CA LEU A 100 -4.74 -27.39 -16.09
C LEU A 100 -4.93 -28.41 -14.97
N THR A 101 -4.95 -29.69 -15.31
CA THR A 101 -4.98 -30.75 -14.31
C THR A 101 -3.57 -31.06 -13.82
N LEU A 102 -3.34 -30.90 -12.52
CA LEU A 102 -2.09 -31.21 -11.84
C LEU A 102 -2.19 -32.52 -11.05
N ASN A 103 -1.07 -33.22 -10.89
CA ASN A 103 -0.89 -34.29 -9.92
C ASN A 103 -0.40 -33.73 -8.57
N ALA A 104 -0.24 -34.59 -7.56
CA ALA A 104 0.20 -34.17 -6.23
C ALA A 104 1.63 -33.59 -6.20
N GLU A 105 2.57 -34.19 -6.93
CA GLU A 105 3.97 -33.73 -7.03
C GLU A 105 4.05 -32.34 -7.68
N GLU A 106 3.28 -32.10 -8.75
CA GLU A 106 3.18 -30.79 -9.41
C GLU A 106 2.62 -29.70 -8.49
N VAL A 107 1.70 -30.07 -7.59
CA VAL A 107 1.17 -29.14 -6.59
C VAL A 107 2.20 -28.85 -5.50
N GLU A 108 2.97 -29.84 -5.05
CA GLU A 108 4.05 -29.65 -4.07
C GLU A 108 5.19 -28.80 -4.64
N ASP A 109 5.56 -29.03 -5.89
CA ASP A 109 6.55 -28.25 -6.61
C ASP A 109 6.09 -26.79 -6.78
N LEU A 110 4.82 -26.58 -7.14
CA LEU A 110 4.22 -25.25 -7.22
C LEU A 110 4.18 -24.56 -5.85
N ASP A 111 3.84 -25.27 -4.77
CA ASP A 111 3.87 -24.75 -3.39
C ASP A 111 5.27 -24.22 -3.04
N TRP A 112 6.33 -24.97 -3.36
CA TRP A 112 7.72 -24.54 -3.14
C TRP A 112 8.08 -23.31 -3.97
N ILE A 113 7.72 -23.31 -5.27
CA ILE A 113 7.98 -22.18 -6.17
C ILE A 113 7.29 -20.91 -5.67
N LEU A 114 6.04 -21.00 -5.23
CA LEU A 114 5.28 -19.85 -4.72
C LEU A 114 5.92 -19.26 -3.46
N CYS A 115 6.41 -20.09 -2.55
CA CYS A 115 7.17 -19.62 -1.38
C CYS A 115 8.45 -18.87 -1.80
N LYS A 116 9.20 -19.37 -2.79
CA LYS A 116 10.43 -18.71 -3.27
C LYS A 116 10.16 -17.44 -4.07
N ALA A 117 9.09 -17.42 -4.86
CA ALA A 117 8.64 -16.22 -5.55
C ALA A 117 8.24 -15.12 -4.55
N TRP A 118 7.59 -15.50 -3.44
CA TRP A 118 7.24 -14.57 -2.36
C TRP A 118 8.47 -13.94 -1.70
N GLU A 119 9.49 -14.74 -1.37
CA GLU A 119 10.76 -14.25 -0.80
C GLU A 119 11.42 -13.22 -1.73
N GLY A 120 11.56 -13.55 -3.01
CA GLY A 120 12.16 -12.64 -4.00
C GLY A 120 11.33 -11.36 -4.23
N PHE A 121 10.00 -11.48 -4.28
CA PHE A 121 9.10 -10.34 -4.38
C PHE A 121 9.23 -9.41 -3.17
N LEU A 122 9.10 -9.93 -1.95
CA LEU A 122 9.16 -9.11 -0.74
C LEU A 122 10.50 -8.40 -0.61
N GLN A 123 11.60 -9.07 -0.95
CA GLN A 123 12.92 -8.44 -0.94
C GLN A 123 12.96 -7.26 -1.92
N ALA A 124 12.61 -7.48 -3.19
CA ALA A 124 12.64 -6.44 -4.22
C ALA A 124 11.68 -5.26 -3.92
N ALA A 125 10.46 -5.56 -3.47
CA ALA A 125 9.47 -4.56 -3.11
C ALA A 125 9.90 -3.72 -1.89
N ASN A 126 10.51 -4.35 -0.88
CA ASN A 126 11.04 -3.62 0.28
C ASN A 126 12.25 -2.76 -0.08
N GLU A 127 13.13 -3.22 -0.99
CA GLU A 127 14.22 -2.36 -1.47
C GLU A 127 13.65 -1.11 -2.16
N LEU A 128 12.67 -1.25 -3.06
CA LEU A 128 12.02 -0.08 -3.67
C LEU A 128 11.39 0.86 -2.63
N GLU A 129 10.69 0.30 -1.63
CA GLU A 129 10.06 1.10 -0.57
C GLU A 129 11.06 1.88 0.29
N LYS A 130 12.30 1.39 0.45
CA LYS A 130 13.35 2.15 1.15
C LYS A 130 13.67 3.46 0.44
N TYR A 131 13.69 3.44 -0.90
CA TYR A 131 14.08 4.58 -1.75
C TYR A 131 12.89 5.46 -2.12
N TRP A 132 11.79 4.88 -2.56
CA TRP A 132 10.64 5.61 -3.09
C TRP A 132 9.65 6.06 -2.02
N ARG A 133 9.61 5.39 -0.87
CA ARG A 133 8.71 5.73 0.26
C ARG A 133 7.25 5.84 -0.20
N PHE A 134 6.76 4.83 -0.91
CA PHE A 134 5.47 4.86 -1.58
C PHE A 134 4.34 4.21 -0.79
N LEU A 135 4.62 3.41 0.25
CA LEU A 135 3.65 2.52 0.90
C LEU A 135 2.37 3.24 1.40
N ARG A 136 2.49 4.52 1.76
CA ARG A 136 1.37 5.33 2.24
C ARG A 136 0.46 5.83 1.12
N PHE A 137 0.83 5.67 -0.14
CA PHE A 137 0.15 6.27 -1.27
C PHE A 137 -0.38 5.19 -2.21
N PRO A 138 -1.67 5.23 -2.57
CA PRO A 138 -2.21 4.26 -3.49
C PRO A 138 -1.59 4.45 -4.88
N ARG A 139 -1.31 3.34 -5.54
CA ARG A 139 -0.83 3.35 -6.92
C ARG A 139 -2.01 3.59 -7.87
N LEU A 140 -1.80 4.41 -8.90
CA LEU A 140 -2.81 4.64 -9.92
C LEU A 140 -3.05 3.35 -10.72
N THR A 141 -4.31 2.98 -10.90
CA THR A 141 -4.77 1.67 -11.40
C THR A 141 -4.84 1.54 -12.93
N HIS A 142 -4.45 2.58 -13.67
CA HIS A 142 -4.51 2.67 -15.13
C HIS A 142 -3.11 2.59 -15.79
N ASP A 143 -3.03 2.77 -17.12
CA ASP A 143 -1.79 2.71 -17.92
C ASP A 143 -0.69 3.71 -17.48
N GLU A 144 -1.01 4.60 -16.54
CA GLU A 144 -0.07 5.56 -15.97
C GLU A 144 0.62 4.98 -14.73
N GLN A 145 1.94 4.80 -14.82
CA GLN A 145 2.76 4.36 -13.70
C GLN A 145 2.96 5.51 -12.70
N GLY A 146 2.35 5.45 -11.51
CA GLY A 146 2.60 6.45 -10.47
C GLY A 146 1.78 6.25 -9.20
N PHE A 147 2.09 7.04 -8.18
CA PHE A 147 1.42 7.05 -6.87
C PHE A 147 0.62 8.33 -6.70
N VAL A 148 -0.62 8.19 -6.23
CA VAL A 148 -1.51 9.32 -5.99
C VAL A 148 -1.10 9.98 -4.68
N VAL A 149 -0.63 11.22 -4.74
CA VAL A 149 -0.19 11.96 -3.55
C VAL A 149 -1.31 12.80 -2.96
N ALA A 150 -2.16 13.37 -3.80
CA ALA A 150 -3.25 14.25 -3.37
C ALA A 150 -4.36 14.36 -4.41
N ARG A 151 -5.52 14.87 -3.99
CA ARG A 151 -6.64 15.28 -4.84
C ARG A 151 -6.86 16.78 -4.68
N VAL A 152 -7.16 17.44 -5.80
CA VAL A 152 -7.39 18.88 -5.88
C VAL A 152 -8.52 19.17 -6.86
N SER A 153 -9.15 20.34 -6.76
CA SER A 153 -10.03 20.84 -7.83
C SER A 153 -9.24 21.33 -9.04
N ARG A 154 -9.87 21.44 -10.21
CA ARG A 154 -9.23 22.04 -11.40
C ARG A 154 -8.78 23.48 -11.16
N ASP A 155 -9.55 24.25 -10.41
CA ASP A 155 -9.22 25.64 -10.09
C ASP A 155 -8.03 25.74 -9.14
N THR A 156 -7.97 24.87 -8.12
CA THR A 156 -6.76 24.72 -7.30
C THR A 156 -5.56 24.40 -8.16
N TRP A 157 -5.65 23.40 -9.05
CA TRP A 157 -4.54 23.03 -9.91
C TRP A 157 -4.07 24.16 -10.84
N ARG A 158 -5.01 24.94 -11.42
CA ARG A 158 -4.68 26.13 -12.22
C ARG A 158 -3.93 27.16 -11.39
N ALA A 159 -4.42 27.49 -10.20
CA ALA A 159 -3.76 28.45 -9.31
C ALA A 159 -2.35 28.00 -8.92
N MET A 160 -2.16 26.70 -8.66
CA MET A 160 -0.85 26.10 -8.40
C MET A 160 0.12 26.29 -9.59
N LEU A 161 -0.35 26.01 -10.81
CA LEU A 161 0.46 26.19 -12.03
C LEU A 161 0.77 27.67 -12.31
N ASP A 162 -0.18 28.57 -12.11
CA ASP A 162 0.02 30.00 -12.30
C ASP A 162 1.04 30.56 -11.30
N PHE A 163 0.97 30.13 -10.03
CA PHE A 163 1.98 30.43 -9.03
C PHE A 163 3.37 29.96 -9.46
N ALA A 164 3.50 28.69 -9.88
CA ALA A 164 4.76 28.09 -10.30
C ALA A 164 5.35 28.80 -11.54
N ASN A 165 4.52 29.12 -12.53
CA ASN A 165 4.93 29.81 -13.75
C ASN A 165 5.33 31.28 -13.52
N THR A 166 4.78 31.90 -12.47
CA THR A 166 5.16 33.25 -12.02
C THR A 166 6.53 33.21 -11.35
N HIS A 167 6.76 32.23 -10.47
CA HIS A 167 8.01 32.03 -9.74
C HIS A 167 8.95 31.04 -10.45
N ASP A 168 9.11 31.23 -11.76
CA ASP A 168 10.03 30.43 -12.55
C ASP A 168 11.49 30.69 -12.13
N PHE A 169 12.33 29.65 -12.12
CA PHE A 169 13.71 29.73 -11.63
C PHE A 169 14.60 30.70 -12.43
N GLU A 170 14.23 31.05 -13.67
CA GLU A 170 14.95 32.02 -14.49
C GLU A 170 14.51 33.47 -14.21
N LYS A 171 13.39 33.68 -13.50
CA LYS A 171 12.77 35.00 -13.28
C LYS A 171 13.10 35.65 -11.95
N GLY A 172 13.80 34.96 -11.05
CA GLY A 172 14.18 35.49 -9.75
C GLY A 172 15.10 34.57 -8.97
N ASP A 173 15.56 35.04 -7.82
CA ASP A 173 16.56 34.37 -6.98
C ASP A 173 16.05 34.09 -5.55
N THR A 174 14.77 34.30 -5.30
CA THR A 174 14.17 34.00 -3.98
C THR A 174 13.95 32.50 -3.80
N SER A 175 13.76 32.06 -2.56
CA SER A 175 13.47 30.65 -2.24
C SER A 175 12.20 30.08 -2.91
N ARG A 176 11.34 30.94 -3.48
CA ARG A 176 10.14 30.55 -4.23
C ARG A 176 10.41 30.38 -5.73
N HIS A 177 11.51 30.92 -6.26
CA HIS A 177 11.88 30.82 -7.67
C HIS A 177 12.62 29.51 -7.96
N ILE A 178 11.92 28.40 -7.76
CA ILE A 178 12.47 27.04 -7.90
C ILE A 178 11.75 26.22 -8.97
N PHE A 179 10.80 26.82 -9.70
CA PHE A 179 9.94 26.10 -10.64
C PHE A 179 10.47 26.18 -12.05
N ASP A 180 10.39 25.07 -12.79
CA ASP A 180 10.56 25.06 -14.25
C ASP A 180 9.18 25.18 -14.89
N ARG A 181 8.92 26.30 -15.58
CA ARG A 181 7.63 26.61 -16.19
C ARG A 181 7.09 25.46 -17.06
N SER A 182 5.78 25.20 -16.93
CA SER A 182 5.06 24.25 -17.75
C SER A 182 3.56 24.54 -17.80
N ALA A 183 2.91 24.13 -18.89
CA ALA A 183 1.48 24.33 -19.09
C ALA A 183 0.61 23.31 -18.35
N GLY A 184 1.17 22.20 -17.86
CA GLY A 184 0.37 21.12 -17.28
C GLY A 184 1.11 20.20 -16.30
N LEU A 185 2.34 20.54 -15.93
CA LEU A 185 3.13 19.79 -14.95
C LEU A 185 3.68 20.76 -13.93
N LEU A 186 3.70 20.36 -12.65
CA LEU A 186 4.43 21.09 -11.62
C LEU A 186 5.84 20.50 -11.54
N LYS A 187 6.84 21.26 -11.98
CA LYS A 187 8.24 20.82 -12.00
C LYS A 187 9.07 21.68 -11.06
N ILE A 188 9.80 21.06 -10.14
CA ILE A 188 10.76 21.75 -9.27
C ILE A 188 12.15 21.53 -9.85
N TYR A 189 12.82 22.61 -10.22
CA TYR A 189 14.16 22.59 -10.78
C TYR A 189 15.20 22.23 -9.73
N ASN A 190 16.15 21.37 -10.10
CA ASN A 190 17.32 21.07 -9.28
C ASN A 190 18.53 21.86 -9.81
N PRO A 191 18.98 22.94 -9.13
CA PRO A 191 20.14 23.70 -9.57
C PRO A 191 21.46 22.92 -9.45
N SER A 192 21.52 21.89 -8.60
CA SER A 192 22.70 21.03 -8.41
C SER A 192 22.93 20.06 -9.57
N SER A 193 21.94 19.89 -10.45
CA SER A 193 22.03 19.05 -11.65
C SER A 193 23.01 19.59 -12.70
N ARG A 194 23.38 20.88 -12.65
CA ARG A 194 24.38 21.47 -13.56
C ARG A 194 25.80 20.92 -13.39
N GLN A 195 26.08 20.25 -12.27
CA GLN A 195 27.43 19.77 -11.92
C GLN A 195 27.52 18.24 -11.79
N THR A 196 26.42 17.51 -11.96
CA THR A 196 26.32 16.06 -11.71
C THR A 196 25.46 15.39 -12.78
N THR A 197 25.50 14.05 -12.91
CA THR A 197 24.56 13.27 -13.73
C THR A 197 23.14 13.21 -13.12
N ALA A 198 22.83 14.10 -12.18
CA ALA A 198 21.59 14.08 -11.42
C ALA A 198 20.35 14.50 -12.21
N SER A 199 19.18 14.07 -11.72
CA SER A 199 17.89 14.47 -12.28
C SER A 199 17.79 15.99 -12.35
N VAL A 200 17.44 16.51 -13.52
CA VAL A 200 17.28 17.95 -13.80
C VAL A 200 16.24 18.59 -12.88
N HIS A 201 15.28 17.78 -12.40
CA HIS A 201 14.21 18.17 -11.51
C HIS A 201 14.28 17.42 -10.19
N HIS A 202 13.98 18.11 -9.10
CA HIS A 202 13.70 17.51 -7.80
C HIS A 202 12.33 16.83 -7.79
N LEU A 203 11.35 17.36 -8.54
CA LEU A 203 9.99 16.81 -8.56
C LEU A 203 9.34 17.09 -9.90
N VAL A 204 8.58 16.11 -10.41
CA VAL A 204 7.61 16.31 -11.49
C VAL A 204 6.28 15.73 -11.03
N LEU A 205 5.29 16.59 -10.80
CA LEU A 205 3.90 16.17 -10.54
C LEU A 205 3.04 16.39 -11.77
N LYS A 206 2.22 15.39 -12.06
CA LYS A 206 1.20 15.42 -13.11
C LYS A 206 -0.18 15.39 -12.47
N ALA A 207 -1.13 16.09 -13.09
CA ALA A 207 -2.54 15.97 -12.74
C ALA A 207 -3.27 15.07 -13.76
N VAL A 208 -4.06 14.12 -13.28
CA VAL A 208 -4.96 13.29 -14.10
C VAL A 208 -6.40 13.47 -13.64
N SER A 209 -7.36 13.27 -14.53
CA SER A 209 -8.78 13.35 -14.12
C SER A 209 -9.14 12.16 -13.24
N ASP A 210 -9.87 12.41 -12.17
CA ASP A 210 -10.41 11.38 -11.30
C ASP A 210 -11.57 10.66 -12.01
N GLY A 211 -11.26 9.57 -12.72
CA GLY A 211 -12.21 8.83 -13.57
C GLY A 211 -13.14 7.88 -12.81
N GLU A 212 -12.97 7.73 -11.49
CA GLU A 212 -13.74 6.75 -10.68
C GLU A 212 -15.03 7.35 -10.09
N SER A 213 -15.28 8.64 -10.28
CA SER A 213 -16.38 9.32 -9.61
C SER A 213 -17.68 9.33 -10.42
N ALA A 214 -18.71 8.68 -9.88
CA ALA A 214 -20.05 8.57 -10.50
C ALA A 214 -20.88 9.88 -10.41
N LEU A 215 -20.41 10.88 -9.67
CA LEU A 215 -21.12 12.13 -9.41
C LEU A 215 -20.54 13.29 -10.22
N GLN A 216 -21.40 14.06 -10.89
CA GLN A 216 -21.01 15.16 -11.79
C GLN A 216 -20.17 16.27 -11.13
N TRP A 217 -20.26 16.46 -9.80
CA TRP A 217 -19.49 17.46 -9.07
C TRP A 217 -18.07 16.98 -8.69
N GLU A 218 -17.81 15.67 -8.71
CA GLU A 218 -16.46 15.09 -8.54
C GLU A 218 -15.67 15.05 -9.87
N GLN A 219 -16.33 15.29 -11.02
CA GLN A 219 -15.67 15.40 -12.34
C GLN A 219 -14.74 16.62 -12.47
N ASP A 220 -14.83 17.54 -11.50
CA ASP A 220 -13.96 18.70 -11.37
C ASP A 220 -12.73 18.45 -10.47
N SER A 221 -12.54 17.21 -10.02
CA SER A 221 -11.38 16.80 -9.24
C SER A 221 -10.28 16.19 -10.11
N LEU A 222 -9.04 16.44 -9.71
CA LEU A 222 -7.82 15.96 -10.32
C LEU A 222 -7.02 15.21 -9.27
N LEU A 223 -6.44 14.08 -9.66
CA LEU A 223 -5.46 13.35 -8.87
C LEU A 223 -4.06 13.84 -9.23
N LEU A 224 -3.29 14.23 -8.23
CA LEU A 224 -1.88 14.58 -8.36
C LEU A 224 -1.06 13.31 -8.23
N ILE A 225 -0.26 13.02 -9.25
CA ILE A 225 0.50 11.79 -9.42
C ILE A 225 1.98 12.11 -9.30
N TRP A 226 2.64 11.42 -8.37
CA TRP A 226 4.09 11.29 -8.35
C TRP A 226 4.49 10.08 -9.17
N GLN A 227 5.50 10.23 -10.02
CA GLN A 227 6.06 9.13 -10.81
C GLN A 227 7.53 8.97 -10.49
N PRO A 228 8.04 7.73 -10.47
CA PRO A 228 9.47 7.50 -10.34
C PRO A 228 10.19 8.11 -11.55
N PRO A 229 11.41 8.64 -11.36
CA PRO A 229 12.15 9.22 -12.47
C PRO A 229 12.45 8.17 -13.53
N THR A 230 12.34 8.53 -14.81
CA THR A 230 12.76 7.64 -15.90
C THR A 230 14.28 7.66 -15.98
N VAL A 231 14.93 6.74 -15.27
CA VAL A 231 16.40 6.66 -15.22
C VAL A 231 16.92 5.85 -16.41
N ALA A 232 18.02 6.31 -17.03
CA ALA A 232 18.77 5.50 -18.00
C ALA A 232 19.48 4.33 -17.29
N PRO A 233 19.72 3.19 -17.97
CA PRO A 233 20.41 2.05 -17.35
C PRO A 233 21.79 2.45 -16.82
N GLY A 234 22.02 2.30 -15.50
CA GLY A 234 23.31 2.56 -14.84
C GLY A 234 23.34 3.74 -13.86
N ASP A 235 22.30 4.58 -13.79
CA ASP A 235 22.22 5.77 -12.91
C ASP A 235 21.29 5.57 -11.70
N SER A 236 21.41 4.43 -11.01
CA SER A 236 20.49 3.99 -9.94
C SER A 236 20.59 4.78 -8.61
N SER A 237 20.85 6.09 -8.62
CA SER A 237 21.16 6.82 -7.39
C SER A 237 20.75 8.28 -7.42
N LEU A 238 19.45 8.54 -7.64
CA LEU A 238 18.96 9.92 -7.61
C LEU A 238 17.68 10.14 -6.82
N VAL A 239 17.07 9.14 -6.18
CA VAL A 239 15.91 9.40 -5.30
C VAL A 239 16.37 9.70 -3.87
N GLY A 240 16.07 10.90 -3.38
CA GLY A 240 16.42 11.39 -2.05
C GLY A 240 16.48 12.93 -1.97
N PRO A 241 16.76 13.52 -0.79
CA PRO A 241 16.65 14.96 -0.57
C PRO A 241 17.52 15.84 -1.49
N ALA A 242 18.68 15.31 -1.92
CA ALA A 242 19.61 16.01 -2.82
C ALA A 242 19.35 15.76 -4.32
N GLY A 243 18.50 14.78 -4.64
CA GLY A 243 18.16 14.37 -6.00
C GLY A 243 16.67 14.53 -6.27
N TYR A 244 16.08 13.64 -7.07
CA TYR A 244 14.65 13.51 -7.22
C TYR A 244 14.00 13.14 -5.88
N TRP A 245 12.96 13.84 -5.46
CA TRP A 245 12.30 13.62 -4.19
C TRP A 245 11.50 12.32 -4.20
N ASP A 246 11.57 11.59 -3.10
CA ASP A 246 10.70 10.44 -2.83
C ASP A 246 9.23 10.89 -2.66
N VAL A 247 8.28 9.94 -2.69
CA VAL A 247 6.84 10.26 -2.72
C VAL A 247 6.41 10.97 -1.43
N GLU A 248 6.92 10.51 -0.28
CA GLU A 248 6.61 11.11 1.02
C GLU A 248 7.14 12.53 1.12
N HIS A 249 8.40 12.76 0.74
CA HIS A 249 9.00 14.08 0.78
C HIS A 249 8.28 15.05 -0.17
N ALA A 250 7.93 14.58 -1.37
CA ALA A 250 7.15 15.37 -2.32
C ALA A 250 5.77 15.74 -1.76
N HIS A 251 5.09 14.80 -1.09
CA HIS A 251 3.80 15.03 -0.45
C HIS A 251 3.91 16.02 0.73
N GLU A 252 4.87 15.83 1.64
CA GLU A 252 5.11 16.73 2.77
C GLU A 252 5.39 18.15 2.30
N TRP A 253 6.29 18.33 1.32
CA TRP A 253 6.56 19.64 0.74
C TRP A 253 5.31 20.24 0.08
N LEU A 254 4.52 19.44 -0.63
CA LEU A 254 3.30 19.88 -1.30
C LEU A 254 2.28 20.44 -0.31
N VAL A 255 2.02 19.72 0.79
CA VAL A 255 1.00 20.06 1.78
C VAL A 255 1.50 21.14 2.73
N ASP A 256 2.71 21.02 3.26
CA ASP A 256 3.19 21.87 4.35
C ASP A 256 3.82 23.18 3.86
N THR A 257 4.37 23.20 2.64
CA THR A 257 5.10 24.36 2.10
C THR A 257 4.39 24.97 0.91
N PHE A 258 4.18 24.20 -0.16
CA PHE A 258 3.68 24.72 -1.42
C PHE A 258 2.24 25.22 -1.33
N ALA A 259 1.36 24.47 -0.65
CA ALA A 259 -0.03 24.85 -0.46
C ALA A 259 -0.14 26.25 0.18
N GLY A 260 0.65 26.50 1.23
CA GLY A 260 0.72 27.81 1.88
C GLY A 260 1.19 28.92 0.94
N TRP A 261 2.28 28.70 0.21
CA TRP A 261 2.80 29.69 -0.74
C TRP A 261 1.81 30.04 -1.86
N ALA A 262 1.20 29.02 -2.46
CA ALA A 262 0.23 29.21 -3.54
C ALA A 262 -1.06 29.85 -3.03
N ASN A 263 -1.54 29.50 -1.83
CA ASN A 263 -2.72 30.11 -1.21
C ASN A 263 -2.49 31.60 -0.89
N ASP A 264 -1.35 31.94 -0.29
CA ASP A 264 -0.98 33.33 0.02
C ASP A 264 -0.88 34.18 -1.25
N TRP A 265 -0.26 33.63 -2.30
CA TRP A 265 -0.15 34.31 -3.58
C TRP A 265 -1.50 34.50 -4.26
N ALA A 266 -2.35 33.46 -4.28
CA ALA A 266 -3.68 33.52 -4.87
C ALA A 266 -4.55 34.58 -4.16
N LYS A 267 -4.48 34.66 -2.83
CA LYS A 267 -5.17 35.70 -2.04
C LYS A 267 -4.69 37.11 -2.38
N GLN A 268 -3.40 37.29 -2.66
CA GLN A 268 -2.82 38.59 -3.03
C GLN A 268 -3.18 39.01 -4.45
N THR A 269 -3.20 38.08 -5.41
CA THR A 269 -3.54 38.36 -6.82
C THR A 269 -5.03 38.48 -7.07
N GLN A 270 -5.86 37.80 -6.26
CA GLN A 270 -7.32 37.90 -6.32
C GLN A 270 -7.91 38.94 -5.36
N ALA A 271 -7.08 39.59 -4.52
CA ALA A 271 -7.52 40.73 -3.74
C ALA A 271 -8.10 41.77 -4.70
N PRO A 272 -9.36 42.22 -4.50
CA PRO A 272 -9.94 43.21 -5.39
C PRO A 272 -9.02 44.41 -5.36
N GLU A 273 -8.47 44.79 -6.52
CA GLU A 273 -7.91 46.12 -6.72
C GLU A 273 -8.93 47.06 -6.08
N THR A 274 -8.51 47.80 -5.06
CA THR A 274 -9.24 48.93 -4.51
C THR A 274 -9.28 49.99 -5.61
N ARG A 275 -10.06 49.71 -6.66
CA ARG A 275 -10.47 50.66 -7.68
C ARG A 275 -11.34 51.66 -6.95
N THR A 276 -10.67 52.72 -6.52
CA THR A 276 -11.18 54.07 -6.38
C THR A 276 -12.01 54.41 -7.63
N GLY A 277 -13.28 54.00 -7.61
CA GLY A 277 -14.21 54.15 -8.70
C GLY A 277 -15.62 54.04 -8.16
N TRP A 278 -16.17 55.19 -7.77
CA TRP A 278 -17.48 55.39 -7.13
C TRP A 278 -18.71 54.93 -7.95
N LEU A 279 -18.51 54.17 -9.04
CA LEU A 279 -19.53 53.83 -10.03
C LEU A 279 -19.43 52.36 -10.44
N ARG A 280 -19.88 51.45 -9.57
CA ARG A 280 -20.43 50.13 -9.98
C ARG A 280 -21.22 49.47 -8.84
N ARG A 281 -22.30 50.11 -8.43
CA ARG A 281 -23.45 49.39 -7.85
C ARG A 281 -24.45 49.19 -8.98
N THR A 282 -24.53 47.97 -9.51
CA THR A 282 -25.74 47.36 -10.11
C THR A 282 -25.41 46.00 -10.71
N ARG A 283 -25.54 44.97 -9.87
CA ARG A 283 -26.12 43.63 -10.14
C ARG A 283 -25.63 42.72 -9.02
N GLY A 284 -26.58 42.24 -8.21
CA GLY A 284 -26.32 41.35 -7.08
C GLY A 284 -25.87 39.97 -7.56
N HIS A 285 -24.60 39.86 -7.94
CA HIS A 285 -23.91 38.60 -7.79
C HIS A 285 -23.58 38.45 -6.30
N PRO A 286 -23.83 37.27 -5.69
CA PRO A 286 -23.27 36.99 -4.38
C PRO A 286 -21.76 37.27 -4.42
N PRO A 287 -21.15 37.78 -3.33
CA PRO A 287 -19.71 37.88 -3.27
C PRO A 287 -19.15 36.52 -3.64
N ALA A 288 -18.25 36.47 -4.65
CA ALA A 288 -17.55 35.25 -4.97
C ALA A 288 -16.91 34.76 -3.67
N GLU A 289 -17.16 33.50 -3.30
CA GLU A 289 -16.52 32.92 -2.13
C GLU A 289 -15.01 33.10 -2.28
N PRO A 290 -14.31 33.48 -1.20
CA PRO A 290 -12.86 33.63 -1.27
C PRO A 290 -12.27 32.30 -1.73
N PHE A 291 -11.48 32.33 -2.80
CA PHE A 291 -10.76 31.15 -3.26
C PHE A 291 -9.87 30.65 -2.12
N GLU A 292 -10.12 29.41 -1.70
CA GLU A 292 -9.28 28.71 -0.74
C GLU A 292 -8.65 27.51 -1.44
N LEU A 293 -7.33 27.51 -1.47
CA LEU A 293 -6.58 26.42 -2.07
C LEU A 293 -6.69 25.19 -1.16
N HIS A 294 -7.47 24.21 -1.61
CA HIS A 294 -7.66 22.95 -0.90
C HIS A 294 -6.88 21.81 -1.56
N ILE A 295 -6.06 21.10 -0.76
CA ILE A 295 -5.35 19.89 -1.16
C ILE A 295 -5.77 18.76 -0.21
N ASP A 296 -6.48 17.77 -0.75
CA ASP A 296 -6.83 16.56 -0.04
C ASP A 296 -5.70 15.56 -0.12
N SER A 297 -5.05 15.25 1.01
CA SER A 297 -4.02 14.21 1.05
C SER A 297 -4.62 12.83 0.72
N HIS A 298 -3.92 12.07 -0.13
CA HIS A 298 -4.25 10.66 -0.43
C HIS A 298 -3.43 9.66 0.37
N ALA A 299 -2.72 10.12 1.42
CA ALA A 299 -1.98 9.22 2.29
C ALA A 299 -2.95 8.32 3.09
N ILE A 300 -2.94 7.01 2.82
CA ILE A 300 -3.77 6.00 3.51
C ILE A 300 -3.24 5.62 4.90
N LEU A 301 -2.00 5.98 5.17
CA LEU A 301 -1.33 5.81 6.45
C LEU A 301 -0.96 7.17 7.04
N PRO A 302 -1.21 7.41 8.34
CA PRO A 302 -0.85 8.68 8.99
C PRO A 302 0.68 8.88 9.06
N ARG A 303 1.47 7.80 9.13
CA ARG A 303 2.95 7.81 9.18
C ARG A 303 3.54 6.61 8.43
N ARG A 304 4.81 6.73 7.98
CA ARG A 304 5.56 5.73 7.18
C ARG A 304 5.72 4.40 7.91
N ASP A 305 6.34 4.49 9.08
CA ASP A 305 6.48 3.36 9.97
C ASP A 305 5.39 3.46 11.02
N PHE A 306 4.89 2.31 11.44
CA PHE A 306 4.19 2.15 12.71
C PHE A 306 5.18 2.48 13.84
N HIS A 307 5.54 3.76 13.98
CA HIS A 307 6.41 4.25 15.03
C HIS A 307 5.80 3.80 16.33
N SER A 308 6.57 3.11 17.17
CA SER A 308 6.15 2.65 18.49
C SER A 308 5.36 3.76 19.17
N PRO A 309 4.02 3.65 19.28
CA PRO A 309 3.21 4.59 20.02
C PRO A 309 3.91 5.00 21.32
N ARG A 310 3.92 6.29 21.63
CA ARG A 310 4.47 6.80 22.89
C ARG A 310 3.39 7.25 23.86
N THR A 311 2.17 7.35 23.36
CA THR A 311 0.99 7.74 24.13
C THR A 311 -0.13 6.73 23.92
N VAL A 312 -1.08 6.71 24.86
CA VAL A 312 -2.29 5.89 24.75
C VAL A 312 -3.09 6.27 23.49
N SER A 313 -3.17 7.57 23.16
CA SER A 313 -3.87 8.06 21.96
C SER A 313 -3.25 7.48 20.69
N GLU A 314 -1.92 7.55 20.55
CA GLU A 314 -1.21 6.97 19.41
C GLU A 314 -1.40 5.45 19.33
N LEU A 315 -1.48 4.75 20.48
CA LEU A 315 -1.71 3.31 20.51
C LEU A 315 -3.13 2.95 20.07
N ILE A 316 -4.13 3.75 20.47
CA ILE A 316 -5.53 3.60 20.02
C ILE A 316 -5.62 3.84 18.51
N GLU A 317 -5.00 4.89 18.00
CA GLU A 317 -4.97 5.19 16.56
C GLU A 317 -4.33 4.05 15.77
N PHE A 318 -3.19 3.53 16.26
CA PHE A 318 -2.52 2.39 15.66
C PHE A 318 -3.41 1.14 15.64
N CYS A 319 -4.02 0.77 16.77
CA CYS A 319 -4.94 -0.36 16.84
C CYS A 319 -6.17 -0.18 15.93
N THR A 320 -6.70 1.04 15.86
CA THR A 320 -7.85 1.40 15.01
C THR A 320 -7.50 1.25 13.54
N HIS A 321 -6.30 1.65 13.13
CA HIS A 321 -5.82 1.45 11.78
C HIS A 321 -5.70 -0.05 11.42
N LEU A 322 -5.06 -0.84 12.28
CA LEU A 322 -4.98 -2.30 12.08
C LEU A 322 -6.37 -2.93 11.97
N GLN A 323 -7.29 -2.55 12.86
CA GLN A 323 -8.67 -3.04 12.86
C GLN A 323 -9.41 -2.65 11.56
N GLY A 324 -9.26 -1.41 11.10
CA GLY A 324 -9.84 -0.93 9.85
C GLY A 324 -9.37 -1.73 8.64
N HIS A 325 -8.06 -2.03 8.56
CA HIS A 325 -7.49 -2.87 7.51
C HIS A 325 -8.11 -4.27 7.49
N PHE A 326 -8.07 -4.99 8.62
CA PHE A 326 -8.58 -6.37 8.69
C PHE A 326 -10.10 -6.47 8.62
N TYR A 327 -10.84 -5.40 8.95
CA TYR A 327 -12.29 -5.36 8.74
C TYR A 327 -12.67 -5.27 7.26
N LEU A 328 -11.89 -4.52 6.47
CA LEU A 328 -12.11 -4.34 5.03
C LEU A 328 -11.43 -5.40 4.17
N ASP A 329 -10.51 -6.18 4.74
CA ASP A 329 -9.76 -7.19 4.00
C ASP A 329 -10.70 -8.29 3.46
N LYS A 330 -10.67 -8.42 2.13
CA LYS A 330 -11.41 -9.41 1.35
C LYS A 330 -10.48 -10.35 0.58
N SER A 331 -9.18 -10.33 0.88
CA SER A 331 -8.16 -11.13 0.19
C SER A 331 -8.41 -12.63 0.30
N GLY A 332 -9.10 -13.07 1.37
CA GLY A 332 -9.28 -14.49 1.69
C GLY A 332 -7.98 -15.18 2.14
N VAL A 333 -6.91 -14.41 2.37
CA VAL A 333 -5.64 -14.92 2.86
C VAL A 333 -5.73 -15.09 4.37
N PRO A 334 -5.34 -16.26 4.92
CA PRO A 334 -5.39 -16.49 6.36
C PRO A 334 -4.37 -15.62 7.11
N VAL A 335 -4.62 -15.41 8.40
CA VAL A 335 -3.65 -14.83 9.34
C VAL A 335 -2.99 -15.93 10.16
N LYS A 336 -1.75 -15.71 10.60
CA LYS A 336 -1.12 -16.63 11.57
C LYS A 336 -1.89 -16.55 12.89
N ARG A 337 -2.17 -17.70 13.48
CA ARG A 337 -2.77 -17.79 14.82
C ARG A 337 -2.06 -16.91 15.85
N GLU A 338 -0.74 -16.87 15.81
CA GLU A 338 0.10 -16.06 16.71
C GLU A 338 -0.35 -14.59 16.72
N THR A 339 -0.65 -14.01 15.56
CA THR A 339 -1.14 -12.64 15.43
C THR A 339 -2.42 -12.42 16.24
N THR A 340 -3.39 -13.32 16.12
CA THR A 340 -4.66 -13.24 16.86
C THR A 340 -4.46 -13.48 18.36
N THR A 341 -3.63 -14.46 18.74
CA THR A 341 -3.37 -14.77 20.15
C THR A 341 -2.60 -13.66 20.86
N ASN A 342 -1.70 -12.96 20.17
CA ASN A 342 -0.97 -11.82 20.73
C ASN A 342 -1.93 -10.67 21.08
N VAL A 343 -2.90 -10.39 20.20
CA VAL A 343 -3.94 -9.39 20.51
C VAL A 343 -4.81 -9.85 21.69
N LEU A 344 -5.17 -11.13 21.77
CA LEU A 344 -5.92 -11.66 22.92
C LEU A 344 -5.14 -11.58 24.24
N GLN A 345 -3.81 -11.75 24.20
CA GLN A 345 -2.95 -11.54 25.37
C GLN A 345 -2.99 -10.09 25.85
N LEU A 346 -3.01 -9.12 24.92
CA LEU A 346 -3.20 -7.71 25.25
C LEU A 346 -4.58 -7.43 25.83
N VAL A 347 -5.64 -8.03 25.25
CA VAL A 347 -7.01 -7.92 25.80
C VAL A 347 -7.05 -8.46 27.23
N LEU A 348 -6.40 -9.59 27.50
CA LEU A 348 -6.31 -10.16 28.86
C LEU A 348 -5.53 -9.23 29.80
N ARG A 349 -4.38 -8.71 29.38
CA ARG A 349 -3.53 -7.82 30.19
C ARG A 349 -4.25 -6.56 30.60
N PHE A 350 -5.03 -5.97 29.68
CA PHE A 350 -5.73 -4.70 29.91
C PHE A 350 -7.18 -4.88 30.33
N LEU A 351 -7.62 -6.10 30.64
CA LEU A 351 -9.02 -6.39 30.99
C LEU A 351 -9.48 -5.64 32.25
N SER A 352 -8.56 -5.32 33.16
CA SER A 352 -8.82 -4.54 34.38
C SER A 352 -9.18 -3.07 34.11
N LEU A 353 -8.89 -2.55 32.91
CA LEU A 353 -9.28 -1.20 32.50
C LEU A 353 -10.77 -1.10 32.13
N GLY A 354 -11.42 -2.25 31.88
CA GLY A 354 -12.83 -2.32 31.48
C GLY A 354 -13.79 -2.42 32.67
N GLY A 355 -14.87 -1.64 32.62
CA GLY A 355 -16.01 -1.82 33.51
C GLY A 355 -16.93 -2.96 33.08
N GLU A 356 -18.10 -3.06 33.71
CA GLU A 356 -19.08 -4.11 33.39
C GLU A 356 -19.56 -4.05 31.93
N GLY A 357 -19.74 -2.83 31.39
CA GLY A 357 -20.16 -2.60 30.02
C GLY A 357 -19.15 -3.12 28.99
N GLU A 358 -17.88 -2.79 29.18
CA GLU A 358 -16.78 -3.25 28.32
C GLU A 358 -16.61 -4.76 28.40
N ARG A 359 -16.68 -5.34 29.61
CA ARG A 359 -16.64 -6.79 29.80
C ARG A 359 -17.77 -7.48 29.05
N ARG A 360 -18.99 -6.93 29.07
CA ARG A 360 -20.12 -7.48 28.28
C ARG A 360 -19.88 -7.37 26.77
N TYR A 361 -19.32 -6.25 26.30
CA TYR A 361 -18.96 -6.08 24.89
C TYR A 361 -17.91 -7.10 24.43
N ILE A 362 -16.84 -7.28 25.22
CA ILE A 362 -15.75 -8.23 24.94
C ILE A 362 -16.30 -9.66 24.91
N ALA A 363 -17.14 -10.01 25.89
CA ALA A 363 -17.80 -11.32 25.93
C ALA A 363 -18.62 -11.57 24.66
N GLY A 364 -19.41 -10.59 24.22
CA GLY A 364 -20.17 -10.68 22.97
C GLY A 364 -19.29 -10.88 21.74
N LYS A 365 -18.21 -10.09 21.60
CA LYS A 365 -17.29 -10.16 20.46
C LYS A 365 -16.49 -11.45 20.38
N LEU A 366 -16.10 -12.01 21.53
CA LEU A 366 -15.35 -13.25 21.61
C LEU A 366 -16.24 -14.49 21.76
N THR A 367 -17.56 -14.33 21.75
CA THR A 367 -18.55 -15.40 21.97
C THR A 367 -18.31 -16.14 23.29
N LEU A 368 -18.03 -15.37 24.35
CA LEU A 368 -17.78 -15.85 25.71
C LEU A 368 -18.89 -15.39 26.65
N ARG A 369 -18.88 -15.93 27.88
CA ARG A 369 -19.68 -15.39 28.99
C ARG A 369 -18.91 -14.29 29.72
N SER A 370 -19.60 -13.21 30.11
CA SER A 370 -18.98 -12.02 30.71
C SER A 370 -18.44 -12.21 32.12
N ASP A 371 -18.97 -13.16 32.88
CA ASP A 371 -18.58 -13.49 34.25
C ASP A 371 -17.28 -14.31 34.34
N MET A 372 -16.77 -14.82 33.22
CA MET A 372 -15.67 -15.78 33.17
C MET A 372 -14.51 -15.34 32.27
N LEU A 373 -14.43 -14.07 31.87
CA LEU A 373 -13.44 -13.60 30.89
C LEU A 373 -11.99 -13.89 31.30
N ASP A 374 -11.66 -13.66 32.57
CA ASP A 374 -10.31 -13.84 33.13
C ASP A 374 -9.82 -15.31 32.99
N GLY A 375 -10.73 -16.29 33.02
CA GLY A 375 -10.42 -17.71 32.80
C GLY A 375 -10.67 -18.20 31.36
N ALA A 376 -11.61 -17.60 30.64
CA ALA A 376 -12.02 -18.03 29.31
C ALA A 376 -11.07 -17.53 28.20
N ILE A 377 -10.54 -16.31 28.31
CA ILE A 377 -9.56 -15.78 27.33
C ILE A 377 -8.28 -16.62 27.29
N PRO A 378 -7.67 -17.03 28.43
CA PRO A 378 -6.58 -18.00 28.42
C PRO A 378 -6.91 -19.31 27.69
N GLY A 379 -8.15 -19.81 27.86
CA GLY A 379 -8.64 -20.97 27.11
C GLY A 379 -8.68 -20.75 25.60
N LEU A 380 -9.08 -19.55 25.14
CA LEU A 380 -9.00 -19.18 23.72
C LEU A 380 -7.56 -19.11 23.22
N ILE A 381 -6.65 -18.52 24.01
CA ILE A 381 -5.23 -18.42 23.65
C ILE A 381 -4.63 -19.83 23.48
N ALA A 382 -4.98 -20.78 24.36
CA ALA A 382 -4.51 -22.15 24.31
C ALA A 382 -5.13 -22.98 23.17
N ASP A 383 -6.32 -22.62 22.67
CA ASP A 383 -7.05 -23.40 21.68
C ASP A 383 -6.37 -23.46 20.30
N THR A 384 -6.14 -24.70 19.82
CA THR A 384 -5.41 -25.03 18.59
C THR A 384 -6.29 -25.17 17.33
N SER A 385 -7.58 -24.83 17.45
CA SER A 385 -8.53 -24.87 16.33
C SER A 385 -8.20 -23.84 15.24
N LYS A 386 -8.64 -24.13 14.00
CA LYS A 386 -8.40 -23.29 12.81
C LYS A 386 -9.10 -21.92 12.86
N ARG A 387 -10.00 -21.68 13.82
CA ARG A 387 -10.82 -20.47 13.85
C ARG A 387 -9.98 -19.20 14.00
N PHE A 388 -8.83 -19.28 14.66
CA PHE A 388 -7.92 -18.14 14.86
C PHE A 388 -7.06 -17.79 13.63
N ASP A 389 -7.12 -18.61 12.58
CA ASP A 389 -6.50 -18.31 11.28
C ASP A 389 -7.41 -17.37 10.44
N LEU A 390 -8.65 -17.14 10.88
CA LEU A 390 -9.62 -16.29 10.19
C LEU A 390 -9.43 -14.81 10.59
N VAL A 391 -9.36 -13.94 9.59
CA VAL A 391 -9.25 -12.48 9.75
C VAL A 391 -10.34 -11.90 10.68
N ALA A 392 -11.55 -12.44 10.63
CA ALA A 392 -12.67 -12.00 11.47
C ALA A 392 -12.39 -12.12 12.98
N TRP A 393 -11.60 -13.12 13.40
CA TRP A 393 -11.21 -13.25 14.81
C TRP A 393 -10.18 -12.20 15.23
N LEU A 394 -9.23 -11.88 14.34
CA LEU A 394 -8.28 -10.80 14.56
C LEU A 394 -8.99 -9.44 14.64
N ASP A 395 -9.93 -9.15 13.74
CA ASP A 395 -10.78 -7.94 13.80
C ASP A 395 -11.51 -7.83 15.15
N ASN A 396 -12.19 -8.90 15.57
CA ASN A 396 -12.91 -8.91 16.84
C ASN A 396 -11.97 -8.71 18.05
N ALA A 397 -10.78 -9.34 18.04
CA ALA A 397 -9.79 -9.16 19.10
C ALA A 397 -9.27 -7.71 19.17
N LEU A 398 -8.98 -7.09 18.01
CA LEU A 398 -8.55 -5.69 17.93
C LEU A 398 -9.65 -4.74 18.42
N ARG A 399 -10.92 -4.98 18.05
CA ARG A 399 -12.07 -4.22 18.57
C ARG A 399 -12.17 -4.29 20.10
N CYS A 400 -11.93 -5.45 20.69
CA CYS A 400 -11.89 -5.61 22.15
C CYS A 400 -10.74 -4.79 22.77
N LEU A 401 -9.54 -4.86 22.18
CA LEU A 401 -8.38 -4.11 22.66
C LEU A 401 -8.62 -2.60 22.61
N ILE A 402 -9.11 -2.08 21.48
CA ILE A 402 -9.45 -0.66 21.31
C ILE A 402 -10.45 -0.21 22.38
N GLN A 403 -11.47 -1.02 22.68
CA GLN A 403 -12.47 -0.68 23.68
C GLN A 403 -11.88 -0.55 25.09
N LEU A 404 -10.92 -1.41 25.45
CA LEU A 404 -10.22 -1.32 26.74
C LEU A 404 -9.29 -0.10 26.80
N LEU A 405 -8.52 0.15 25.74
CA LEU A 405 -7.57 1.26 25.68
C LEU A 405 -8.26 2.62 25.75
N ARG A 406 -9.48 2.75 25.22
CA ARG A 406 -10.28 4.00 25.31
C ARG A 406 -10.58 4.43 26.75
N ASN A 407 -10.61 3.49 27.69
CA ASN A 407 -10.84 3.77 29.10
C ASN A 407 -9.52 4.00 29.88
N ALA A 408 -8.37 3.87 29.21
CA ALA A 408 -7.09 4.09 29.85
C ALA A 408 -6.75 5.58 29.90
N GLU A 409 -6.76 6.17 31.10
CA GLU A 409 -6.29 7.57 31.28
C GLU A 409 -4.78 7.69 31.02
N ARG A 410 -4.01 6.70 31.50
CA ARG A 410 -2.56 6.58 31.29
C ARG A 410 -2.15 5.11 31.28
N LEU A 411 -1.21 4.78 30.40
CA LEU A 411 -0.46 3.53 30.43
C LEU A 411 1.01 3.84 30.72
N THR A 412 1.73 2.91 31.33
CA THR A 412 3.18 3.04 31.46
C THR A 412 3.84 2.88 30.10
N GLN A 413 5.03 3.46 29.90
CA GLN A 413 5.77 3.25 28.65
C GLN A 413 6.04 1.76 28.40
N SER A 414 6.33 0.99 29.46
CA SER A 414 6.53 -0.45 29.36
C SER A 414 5.28 -1.20 28.89
N ASP A 415 4.07 -0.78 29.27
CA ASP A 415 2.83 -1.38 28.78
C ASP A 415 2.60 -1.05 27.31
N ILE A 416 2.95 0.18 26.90
CA ILE A 416 2.86 0.60 25.51
C ILE A 416 3.84 -0.20 24.67
N ASP A 417 5.12 -0.26 25.05
CA ASP A 417 6.16 -1.02 24.34
C ASP A 417 5.76 -2.50 24.21
N PHE A 418 5.25 -3.11 25.29
CA PHE A 418 4.73 -4.49 25.27
C PHE A 418 3.56 -4.66 24.29
N ALA A 419 2.65 -3.68 24.23
CA ALA A 419 1.55 -3.70 23.27
C ALA A 419 2.05 -3.60 21.83
N VAL A 420 3.04 -2.75 21.57
CA VAL A 420 3.65 -2.60 20.24
C VAL A 420 4.28 -3.91 19.80
N ASP A 421 5.10 -4.53 20.65
CA ASP A 421 5.78 -5.80 20.34
C ASP A 421 4.78 -6.89 19.96
N LEU A 422 3.68 -7.02 20.70
CA LEU A 422 2.64 -8.02 20.40
C LEU A 422 1.79 -7.68 19.16
N LEU A 423 1.69 -6.41 18.78
CA LEU A 423 0.97 -5.96 17.58
C LEU A 423 1.82 -6.01 16.31
N MET A 424 3.14 -6.09 16.41
CA MET A 424 4.05 -6.10 15.25
C MET A 424 3.72 -7.17 14.19
N PRO A 425 3.33 -8.41 14.53
CA PRO A 425 2.93 -9.38 13.52
C PRO A 425 1.72 -8.93 12.68
N ALA A 426 0.76 -8.22 13.27
CA ALA A 426 -0.39 -7.68 12.56
C ALA A 426 0.04 -6.50 11.67
N ALA A 427 0.89 -5.63 12.18
CA ALA A 427 1.43 -4.48 11.44
C ALA A 427 2.28 -4.89 10.23
N ASN A 428 3.15 -5.90 10.40
CA ASN A 428 3.93 -6.47 9.31
C ASN A 428 3.02 -7.05 8.23
N ARG A 429 1.92 -7.70 8.63
CA ARG A 429 0.93 -8.22 7.68
C ARG A 429 0.25 -7.10 6.89
N VAL A 430 -0.15 -6.00 7.54
CA VAL A 430 -0.70 -4.83 6.84
C VAL A 430 0.30 -4.28 5.83
N ARG A 431 1.58 -4.13 6.23
CA ARG A 431 2.66 -3.68 5.33
C ARG A 431 2.79 -4.59 4.11
N GLU A 432 2.78 -5.91 4.28
CA GLU A 432 2.82 -6.86 3.17
C GLU A 432 1.61 -6.72 2.22
N ASP A 433 0.41 -6.55 2.76
CA ASP A 433 -0.80 -6.34 1.96
C ASP A 433 -0.72 -5.06 1.13
N LEU A 434 -0.20 -3.97 1.71
CA LEU A 434 0.01 -2.71 1.01
C LEU A 434 1.06 -2.81 -0.10
N LEU A 435 2.16 -3.55 0.13
CA LEU A 435 3.11 -3.87 -0.93
C LEU A 435 2.43 -4.65 -2.06
N CYS A 436 1.62 -5.66 -1.73
CA CYS A 436 0.87 -6.41 -2.74
C CYS A 436 -0.05 -5.50 -3.55
N GLN A 437 -0.79 -4.60 -2.90
CA GLN A 437 -1.69 -3.65 -3.58
C GLN A 437 -0.92 -2.75 -4.55
N ALA A 438 0.26 -2.25 -4.16
CA ALA A 438 1.10 -1.43 -5.01
C ALA A 438 1.61 -2.16 -6.28
N PHE A 439 1.67 -3.49 -6.29
CA PHE A 439 2.17 -4.28 -7.43
C PHE A 439 1.10 -5.15 -8.11
N SER A 440 -0.12 -5.23 -7.58
CA SER A 440 -1.21 -6.07 -8.10
C SER A 440 -2.10 -5.38 -9.15
N LEU A 441 -1.55 -4.46 -9.95
CA LEU A 441 -2.31 -3.70 -10.95
C LEU A 441 -3.09 -4.65 -11.89
N ARG A 442 -4.34 -4.28 -12.22
CA ARG A 442 -5.12 -5.00 -13.22
C ARG A 442 -4.40 -4.89 -14.56
N ALA A 443 -4.10 -6.01 -15.19
CA ALA A 443 -3.87 -5.99 -16.63
C ALA A 443 -5.16 -5.46 -17.26
N SER A 444 -5.06 -4.36 -18.02
CA SER A 444 -6.10 -3.88 -18.91
C SER A 444 -6.52 -5.07 -19.78
N SER A 445 -7.72 -5.61 -19.52
CA SER A 445 -8.33 -6.68 -20.29
C SER A 445 -8.82 -6.17 -21.64
#